data_AF-D4AE98-F1
#
_entry.id   AF-D4AE98-F1
#
_cell.length_a   1.000
_cell.length_b   1.000
_cell.length_c   1.000
_cell.angle_alpha   90.00
_cell.angle_beta   90.00
_cell.angle_gamma   90.00
#
_symmetry.space_group_name_H-M   'P 1'
#
loop_
_entity.id
_entity.type
_entity.pdbx_description
1 polymer ?
#
loop_
_entity_poly.entity_id
_entity_poly.type
_entity_poly.pdbx_seq_one_letter_code
_entity_poly.pdbx_strand_id
1 'polypeptide(L)'
;TCFRTVEPLEYYRRFLKENCRPDGRELGEFRTTTVNIGSISTADGSALVKLGNTTVICGVKAEFAAPPVDAPDRGYVVPNVDLPPLCSSRFRTGPPGEEAQVTSQFIADVIENSQIIKKEDLCISPGKLAWVLYCDLICLDYDGNILDACTFALLAALKNVQLPEVTINEETALAEVNLKKKSYLNVRANPVATSFAVFDDTLLIVDPTGEEEHLSTGTLTVVMDEEGKLCCLHKPGGSGLTGAKLQDCMSRAVTRHKEVSKLLDEVIQSMKHK
;
A
#
# COMPACT_ATOMS: atom_id res chain seq x y z
N THR A 1 -0.19 -34.12 2.32
CA THR A 1 0.73 -33.42 3.25
C THR A 1 2.19 -33.73 2.95
N CYS A 2 2.65 -34.99 2.92
CA CYS A 2 4.06 -35.30 2.62
C CYS A 2 4.55 -34.76 1.25
N PHE A 3 3.73 -34.87 0.20
CA PHE A 3 4.13 -34.40 -1.14
C PHE A 3 4.35 -32.88 -1.22
N ARG A 4 3.53 -32.09 -0.51
CA ARG A 4 3.70 -30.62 -0.41
C ARG A 4 5.03 -30.24 0.24
N THR A 5 5.50 -31.02 1.20
CA THR A 5 6.76 -30.74 1.91
C THR A 5 7.98 -31.16 1.11
N VAL A 6 7.94 -32.32 0.45
CA VAL A 6 9.08 -32.88 -0.27
C VAL A 6 9.30 -32.19 -1.62
N GLU A 7 8.20 -31.90 -2.34
CA GLU A 7 8.26 -31.32 -3.68
C GLU A 7 7.17 -30.27 -3.86
N PRO A 8 7.32 -29.10 -3.21
CA PRO A 8 6.30 -28.05 -3.24
C PRO A 8 6.03 -27.56 -4.67
N LEU A 9 7.06 -27.46 -5.52
CA LEU A 9 6.92 -27.01 -6.90
C LEU A 9 6.00 -27.92 -7.72
N GLU A 10 6.22 -29.24 -7.71
CA GLU A 10 5.32 -30.16 -8.43
C GLU A 10 3.94 -30.22 -7.81
N TYR A 11 3.83 -30.12 -6.48
CA TYR A 11 2.55 -30.05 -5.80
C TYR A 11 1.73 -28.87 -6.35
N TYR A 12 2.27 -27.65 -6.32
CA TYR A 12 1.58 -26.47 -6.85
C TYR A 12 1.31 -26.58 -8.34
N ARG A 13 2.27 -27.04 -9.14
CA ARG A 13 2.09 -27.25 -10.59
C ARG A 13 0.91 -28.16 -10.92
N ARG A 14 0.63 -29.20 -10.12
CA ARG A 14 -0.53 -30.08 -10.35
C ARG A 14 -1.85 -29.35 -10.19
N PHE A 15 -2.00 -28.51 -9.15
CA PHE A 15 -3.20 -27.68 -8.96
C PHE A 15 -3.32 -26.62 -10.06
N LEU A 16 -2.22 -25.94 -10.37
CA LEU A 16 -2.19 -24.89 -11.38
C LEU A 16 -2.52 -25.42 -12.79
N LYS A 17 -2.16 -26.66 -13.12
CA LYS A 17 -2.57 -27.32 -14.38
C LYS A 17 -4.09 -27.52 -14.48
N GLU A 18 -4.76 -27.73 -13.35
CA GLU A 18 -6.22 -27.84 -13.25
C GLU A 18 -6.89 -26.47 -13.02
N ASN A 19 -6.15 -25.37 -13.16
CA ASN A 19 -6.58 -23.98 -12.88
C ASN A 19 -7.14 -23.75 -11.46
N CYS A 20 -6.77 -24.61 -10.51
CA CYS A 20 -7.14 -24.45 -9.11
C CYS A 20 -5.90 -24.12 -8.27
N ARG A 21 -6.12 -23.48 -7.13
CA ARG A 21 -5.08 -23.27 -6.13
C ARG A 21 -5.28 -24.25 -4.97
N PRO A 22 -4.20 -24.61 -4.25
CA PRO A 22 -4.31 -25.55 -3.13
C PRO A 22 -5.14 -25.00 -1.94
N ASP A 23 -5.44 -23.70 -1.91
CA ASP A 23 -6.37 -23.07 -0.97
C ASP A 23 -7.85 -23.13 -1.42
N GLY A 24 -8.11 -23.62 -2.64
CA GLY A 24 -9.45 -23.73 -3.22
C GLY A 24 -9.87 -22.54 -4.09
N ARG A 25 -9.04 -21.51 -4.22
CA ARG A 25 -9.34 -20.33 -5.05
C ARG A 25 -9.10 -20.55 -6.53
N GLU A 26 -9.76 -19.75 -7.35
CA GLU A 26 -9.42 -19.61 -8.76
C GLU A 26 -8.15 -18.74 -8.96
N LEU A 27 -7.55 -18.81 -10.16
CA LEU A 27 -6.32 -18.07 -10.47
C LEU A 27 -6.47 -16.54 -10.35
N GLY A 28 -7.69 -16.03 -10.51
CA GLY A 28 -8.00 -14.59 -10.44
C GLY A 28 -8.65 -14.13 -9.13
N GLU A 29 -8.84 -15.02 -8.17
CA GLU A 29 -9.60 -14.73 -6.96
C GLU A 29 -8.71 -14.17 -5.85
N PHE A 30 -9.07 -13.00 -5.34
CA PHE A 30 -8.38 -12.34 -4.23
C PHE A 30 -8.83 -12.90 -2.88
N ARG A 31 -7.94 -12.92 -1.88
CA ARG A 31 -8.32 -13.24 -0.50
C ARG A 31 -9.32 -12.21 0.03
N THR A 32 -10.08 -12.61 1.04
CA THR A 32 -10.94 -11.70 1.79
C THR A 32 -10.12 -10.53 2.31
N THR A 33 -10.53 -9.32 1.92
CA THR A 33 -9.90 -8.06 2.34
C THR A 33 -10.77 -7.38 3.37
N THR A 34 -10.23 -7.20 4.58
CA THR A 34 -10.88 -6.42 5.63
C THR A 34 -10.04 -5.18 5.95
N VAL A 35 -10.71 -4.08 6.23
CA VAL A 35 -10.07 -2.81 6.56
C VAL A 35 -10.76 -2.21 7.78
N ASN A 36 -9.94 -1.83 8.76
CA ASN A 36 -10.36 -1.12 9.96
C ASN A 36 -9.61 0.21 10.00
N ILE A 37 -10.29 1.24 9.52
CA ILE A 37 -9.78 2.62 9.59
C ILE A 37 -9.78 3.07 11.07
N GLY A 38 -8.91 3.99 11.46
CA GLY A 38 -8.90 4.60 12.80
C GLY A 38 -8.56 3.65 13.95
N SER A 39 -7.81 2.57 13.66
CA SER A 39 -7.46 1.55 14.66
C SER A 39 -6.51 2.07 15.76
N ILE A 40 -5.71 3.10 15.46
CA ILE A 40 -4.78 3.74 16.39
C ILE A 40 -5.30 5.15 16.71
N SER A 41 -5.65 5.38 17.98
CA SER A 41 -6.15 6.68 18.47
C SER A 41 -5.06 7.72 18.70
N THR A 42 -3.81 7.30 18.86
CA THR A 42 -2.66 8.18 19.08
C THR A 42 -2.09 8.78 17.79
N ALA A 43 -2.50 8.27 16.63
CA ALA A 43 -2.07 8.75 15.32
C ALA A 43 -3.14 9.68 14.73
N ASP A 44 -2.73 10.65 13.90
CA ASP A 44 -3.66 11.58 13.25
C ASP A 44 -4.50 10.90 12.17
N GLY A 45 -3.96 9.84 11.58
CA GLY A 45 -4.66 8.89 10.72
C GLY A 45 -4.09 7.50 10.91
N SER A 46 -4.94 6.49 10.78
CA SER A 46 -4.49 5.10 10.84
C SER A 46 -5.45 4.19 10.09
N ALA A 47 -4.94 3.05 9.63
CA ALA A 47 -5.74 1.97 9.11
C ALA A 47 -5.04 0.62 9.34
N LEU A 48 -5.83 -0.40 9.63
CA LEU A 48 -5.40 -1.79 9.71
C LEU A 48 -6.06 -2.54 8.55
N VAL A 49 -5.25 -3.11 7.68
CA VAL A 49 -5.71 -3.90 6.53
C VAL A 49 -5.28 -5.34 6.71
N LYS A 50 -6.19 -6.26 6.42
CA LYS A 50 -5.90 -7.69 6.41
C LYS A 50 -6.35 -8.30 5.09
N LEU A 51 -5.41 -8.86 4.34
CA LEU A 51 -5.63 -9.64 3.13
C LEU A 51 -5.36 -11.11 3.44
N GLY A 52 -6.43 -11.87 3.69
CA GLY A 52 -6.29 -13.25 4.18
C GLY A 52 -5.56 -13.30 5.51
N ASN A 53 -4.32 -13.80 5.53
CA ASN A 53 -3.48 -13.81 6.73
C ASN A 53 -2.51 -12.63 6.79
N THR A 54 -2.19 -12.00 5.65
CA THR A 54 -1.30 -10.84 5.63
C THR A 54 -1.98 -9.65 6.30
N THR A 55 -1.38 -9.12 7.35
CA THR A 55 -1.95 -8.01 8.14
C THR A 55 -0.95 -6.87 8.20
N VAL A 56 -1.34 -5.69 7.72
CA VAL A 56 -0.52 -4.48 7.72
C VAL A 56 -1.25 -3.36 8.43
N ILE A 57 -0.56 -2.69 9.34
CA ILE A 57 -1.03 -1.49 10.01
C ILE A 57 -0.29 -0.29 9.46
N CYS A 58 -1.02 0.75 9.06
CA CYS A 58 -0.47 2.05 8.70
C CYS A 58 -0.87 3.07 9.76
N GLY A 59 0.12 3.75 10.34
CA GLY A 59 -0.04 4.90 11.19
C GLY A 59 0.52 6.14 10.49
N VAL A 60 -0.27 7.20 10.44
CA VAL A 60 0.14 8.49 9.88
C VAL A 60 0.21 9.50 11.02
N LYS A 61 1.39 10.10 11.18
CA LYS A 61 1.64 11.16 12.15
C LYS A 61 2.09 12.43 11.42
N ALA A 62 1.48 13.55 11.76
CA ALA A 62 1.79 14.82 11.17
C ALA A 62 2.70 15.66 12.09
N GLU A 63 3.79 16.20 11.53
CA GLU A 63 4.71 17.11 12.22
C GLU A 63 4.97 18.36 11.38
N PHE A 64 5.47 19.42 12.00
CA PHE A 64 5.88 20.63 11.31
C PHE A 64 7.36 20.60 10.98
N ALA A 65 7.73 20.95 9.76
CA ALA A 65 9.13 21.18 9.38
C ALA A 65 9.24 22.36 8.40
N ALA A 66 10.46 22.87 8.24
CA ALA A 66 10.75 23.82 7.19
C ALA A 66 10.73 23.10 5.83
N PRO A 67 10.05 23.65 4.80
CA PRO A 67 10.08 23.10 3.45
C PRO A 67 11.48 23.17 2.84
N PRO A 68 11.78 22.40 1.80
CA PRO A 68 13.12 22.37 1.23
C PRO A 68 13.39 23.68 0.45
N VAL A 69 14.66 24.07 0.35
CA VAL A 69 15.07 25.36 -0.22
C VAL A 69 14.77 25.46 -1.73
N ASP A 70 14.75 24.31 -2.42
CA ASP A 70 14.43 24.20 -3.84
C ASP A 70 12.92 24.33 -4.13
N ALA A 71 12.06 23.92 -3.20
CA ALA A 71 10.60 23.98 -3.33
C ALA A 71 9.96 24.48 -2.02
N PRO A 72 9.98 25.80 -1.76
CA PRO A 72 9.50 26.39 -0.50
C PRO A 72 7.99 26.22 -0.28
N ASP A 73 7.24 25.88 -1.33
CA ASP A 73 5.79 25.70 -1.36
C ASP A 73 5.34 24.24 -1.23
N ARG A 74 6.26 23.30 -0.94
CA ARG A 74 5.96 21.87 -0.87
C ARG A 74 6.16 21.31 0.54
N GLY A 75 5.17 20.58 1.04
CA GLY A 75 5.30 19.73 2.21
C GLY A 75 5.95 18.37 1.91
N TYR A 76 6.09 17.57 2.96
CA TYR A 76 6.74 16.26 2.90
C TYR A 76 5.74 15.14 3.17
N VAL A 77 5.88 14.06 2.41
CA VAL A 77 5.24 12.78 2.72
C VAL A 77 6.36 11.74 2.73
N VAL A 78 6.56 11.12 3.88
CA VAL A 78 7.67 10.18 4.11
C VAL A 78 7.06 8.83 4.48
N PRO A 79 6.92 7.91 3.51
CA PRO A 79 6.52 6.55 3.81
C PRO A 79 7.71 5.74 4.31
N ASN A 80 7.46 4.89 5.30
CA ASN A 80 8.43 3.95 5.82
C ASN A 80 7.72 2.61 6.06
N VAL A 81 8.26 1.53 5.50
CA VAL A 81 7.71 0.18 5.65
C VAL A 81 8.68 -0.65 6.46
N ASP A 82 8.21 -1.12 7.63
CA ASP A 82 8.95 -2.00 8.50
C ASP A 82 8.38 -3.42 8.47
N LEU A 83 9.28 -4.39 8.33
CA LEU A 83 8.99 -5.82 8.32
C LEU A 83 9.69 -6.45 9.53
N PRO A 84 9.09 -6.34 10.73
CA PRO A 84 9.71 -6.87 11.94
C PRO A 84 9.77 -8.40 11.91
N PRO A 85 10.65 -9.05 12.71
CA PRO A 85 10.69 -10.51 12.85
C PRO A 85 9.39 -11.13 13.40
N LEU A 86 8.45 -10.28 13.83
CA LEU A 86 7.10 -10.69 14.24
C LEU A 86 6.28 -11.25 13.06
N CYS A 87 6.42 -10.67 11.86
CA CYS A 87 5.55 -11.04 10.73
C CYS A 87 5.95 -12.35 10.05
N SER A 88 7.25 -12.67 10.04
CA SER A 88 7.71 -14.00 9.67
C SER A 88 9.09 -14.28 10.26
N SER A 89 9.38 -15.55 10.50
CA SER A 89 10.71 -16.01 10.92
C SER A 89 11.80 -15.82 9.85
N ARG A 90 11.43 -15.40 8.63
CA ARG A 90 12.39 -15.07 7.55
C ARG A 90 13.05 -13.72 7.77
N PHE A 91 12.37 -12.79 8.46
CA PHE A 91 12.89 -11.46 8.73
C PHE A 91 13.82 -11.48 9.95
N ARG A 92 14.89 -10.71 9.85
CA ARG A 92 15.92 -10.62 10.90
C ARG A 92 15.66 -9.40 11.76
N THR A 93 15.95 -9.51 13.06
CA THR A 93 16.04 -8.35 13.94
C THR A 93 17.20 -7.47 13.50
N GLY A 94 16.97 -6.17 13.32
CA GLY A 94 18.01 -5.21 13.00
C GLY A 94 17.55 -4.16 11.99
N PRO A 95 18.46 -3.60 11.18
CA PRO A 95 18.09 -2.64 10.14
C PRO A 95 17.12 -3.27 9.11
N PRO A 96 16.35 -2.46 8.40
CA PRO A 96 15.35 -2.95 7.44
C PRO A 96 16.01 -3.85 6.40
N GLY A 97 15.43 -5.04 6.17
CA GLY A 97 15.88 -5.96 5.14
C GLY A 97 15.69 -5.41 3.73
N GLU A 98 16.25 -6.10 2.74
CA GLU A 98 16.15 -5.70 1.32
C GLU A 98 14.69 -5.54 0.87
N GLU A 99 13.83 -6.50 1.18
CA GLU A 99 12.39 -6.44 0.84
C GLU A 99 11.68 -5.25 1.49
N ALA A 100 12.00 -4.94 2.75
CA ALA A 100 11.42 -3.79 3.45
C ALA A 100 11.83 -2.45 2.80
N GLN A 101 13.10 -2.35 2.38
CA GLN A 101 13.61 -1.17 1.68
C GLN A 101 12.98 -1.00 0.28
N VAL A 102 12.88 -2.09 -0.49
CA VAL A 102 12.23 -2.08 -1.80
C VAL A 102 10.76 -1.70 -1.67
N THR A 103 10.06 -2.25 -0.68
CA THR A 103 8.65 -1.92 -0.42
C THR A 103 8.49 -0.46 0.00
N SER A 104 9.37 0.05 0.87
CA SER A 104 9.37 1.47 1.27
C SER A 104 9.55 2.40 0.08
N GLN A 105 10.52 2.10 -0.79
CA GLN A 105 10.76 2.89 -2.01
C GLN A 105 9.58 2.78 -2.99
N PHE A 106 9.03 1.58 -3.17
CA PHE A 106 7.87 1.38 -4.03
C PHE A 106 6.67 2.22 -3.58
N ILE A 107 6.40 2.28 -2.27
CA ILE A 107 5.32 3.12 -1.73
C ILE A 107 5.63 4.61 -1.94
N ALA A 108 6.88 5.05 -1.77
CA ALA A 108 7.29 6.42 -2.07
C ALA A 108 7.04 6.78 -3.55
N ASP A 109 7.41 5.87 -4.47
CA ASP A 109 7.18 6.04 -5.90
C ASP A 109 5.69 6.07 -6.23
N VAL A 110 4.87 5.24 -5.56
CA VAL A 110 3.41 5.27 -5.72
C VAL A 110 2.85 6.62 -5.31
N ILE A 111 3.25 7.16 -4.15
CA ILE A 111 2.78 8.47 -3.67
C ILE A 111 3.15 9.58 -4.64
N GLU A 112 4.37 9.58 -5.16
CA GLU A 112 4.84 10.60 -6.09
C GLU A 112 4.12 10.52 -7.45
N ASN A 113 4.01 9.31 -8.01
CA ASN A 113 3.46 9.10 -9.35
C ASN A 113 1.94 9.29 -9.40
N SER A 114 1.22 8.91 -8.34
CA SER A 114 -0.24 9.02 -8.29
C SER A 114 -0.73 10.40 -7.84
N GLN A 115 0.15 11.25 -7.30
CA GLN A 115 -0.20 12.58 -6.79
C GLN A 115 -1.39 12.54 -5.82
N ILE A 116 -1.44 11.51 -4.94
CA ILE A 116 -2.51 11.28 -3.95
C ILE A 116 -2.87 12.58 -3.23
N ILE A 117 -1.83 13.30 -2.81
CA ILE A 117 -1.89 14.57 -2.10
C ILE A 117 -1.02 15.57 -2.86
N LYS A 118 -1.55 16.76 -3.12
CA LYS A 118 -0.69 17.84 -3.58
C LYS A 118 0.17 18.32 -2.42
N LYS A 119 1.49 18.29 -2.62
CA LYS A 119 2.46 18.81 -1.64
C LYS A 119 2.23 20.30 -1.32
N GLU A 120 1.61 21.04 -2.25
CA GLU A 120 1.17 22.42 -2.07
C GLU A 120 0.12 22.57 -0.95
N ASP A 121 -0.82 21.61 -0.86
CA ASP A 121 -1.89 21.62 0.15
C ASP A 121 -1.33 21.37 1.58
N LEU A 122 -0.08 20.89 1.67
CA LEU A 122 0.65 20.67 2.93
C LEU A 122 1.51 21.89 3.35
N CYS A 123 1.69 22.88 2.49
CA CYS A 123 2.44 24.09 2.84
C CYS A 123 1.55 25.04 3.65
N ILE A 124 2.01 25.43 4.84
CA ILE A 124 1.30 26.41 5.68
C ILE A 124 1.82 27.81 5.35
N SER A 125 3.14 27.97 5.26
CA SER A 125 3.76 29.23 4.87
C SER A 125 5.02 28.96 4.04
N PRO A 126 5.10 29.53 2.83
CA PRO A 126 6.17 29.22 1.90
C PRO A 126 7.53 29.59 2.50
N GLY A 127 8.46 28.62 2.52
CA GLY A 127 9.82 28.78 3.01
C GLY A 127 9.98 28.82 4.54
N LYS A 128 8.90 28.78 5.31
CA LYS A 128 8.96 28.81 6.78
C LYS A 128 8.47 27.50 7.40
N LEU A 129 7.28 27.06 7.02
CA LEU A 129 6.59 25.98 7.74
C LEU A 129 5.68 25.19 6.79
N ALA A 130 5.88 23.89 6.76
CA ALA A 130 5.10 22.94 6.01
C ALA A 130 4.82 21.69 6.87
N TRP A 131 3.79 20.95 6.50
CA TRP A 131 3.48 19.65 7.10
C TRP A 131 4.42 18.56 6.57
N VAL A 132 4.86 17.70 7.49
CA VAL A 132 5.52 16.43 7.24
C VAL A 132 4.57 15.33 7.67
N LEU A 133 4.17 14.47 6.74
CA LEU A 133 3.37 13.29 7.03
C LEU A 133 4.30 12.08 7.08
N TYR A 134 4.55 11.56 8.28
CA TYR A 134 5.22 10.29 8.47
C TYR A 134 4.19 9.18 8.35
N CYS A 135 4.31 8.36 7.31
CA CYS A 135 3.43 7.22 7.07
C CYS A 135 4.21 5.96 7.39
N ASP A 136 4.09 5.47 8.62
CA ASP A 136 4.73 4.23 9.07
C ASP A 136 3.80 3.05 8.82
N LEU A 137 4.26 2.09 8.02
CA LEU A 137 3.57 0.85 7.73
C LEU A 137 4.34 -0.29 8.39
N ILE A 138 3.65 -1.09 9.19
CA ILE A 138 4.24 -2.26 9.86
C ILE A 138 3.46 -3.49 9.45
N CYS A 139 4.16 -4.50 8.92
CA CYS A 139 3.57 -5.81 8.70
C CYS A 139 3.53 -6.59 10.01
N LEU A 140 2.36 -7.05 10.42
CA LEU A 140 2.16 -7.86 11.63
C LEU A 140 2.22 -9.35 11.35
N ASP A 141 1.69 -9.77 10.20
CA ASP A 141 1.68 -11.16 9.75
C ASP A 141 1.91 -11.15 8.23
N TYR A 142 2.84 -11.96 7.75
CA TYR A 142 3.27 -11.98 6.35
C TYR A 142 2.91 -13.33 5.72
N ASP A 143 1.93 -13.31 4.81
CA ASP A 143 1.51 -14.47 4.01
C ASP A 143 1.43 -14.08 2.53
N GLY A 144 2.42 -13.32 2.04
CA GLY A 144 2.53 -12.87 0.66
C GLY A 144 1.66 -11.65 0.32
N ASN A 145 1.95 -11.07 -0.85
CA ASN A 145 1.29 -9.86 -1.38
C ASN A 145 1.35 -8.64 -0.43
N ILE A 146 2.56 -8.32 0.02
CA ILE A 146 2.79 -7.18 0.93
C ILE A 146 2.54 -5.82 0.24
N LEU A 147 2.83 -5.70 -1.04
CA LEU A 147 2.72 -4.44 -1.79
C LEU A 147 1.27 -3.96 -1.89
N ASP A 148 0.33 -4.86 -2.20
CA ASP A 148 -1.09 -4.53 -2.25
C ASP A 148 -1.63 -4.19 -0.85
N ALA A 149 -1.18 -4.92 0.17
CA ALA A 149 -1.53 -4.64 1.57
C ALA A 149 -1.08 -3.25 2.00
N CYS A 150 0.17 -2.88 1.69
CA CYS A 150 0.76 -1.60 2.03
C CYS A 150 0.07 -0.44 1.31
N THR A 151 -0.18 -0.55 -0.01
CA THR A 151 -0.86 0.52 -0.75
C THR A 151 -2.29 0.73 -0.25
N PHE A 152 -3.03 -0.35 0.02
CA PHE A 152 -4.39 -0.23 0.54
C PHE A 152 -4.42 0.31 1.99
N ALA A 153 -3.49 -0.13 2.85
CA ALA A 153 -3.35 0.40 4.20
C ALA A 153 -2.99 1.88 4.22
N LEU A 154 -2.06 2.30 3.35
CA LEU A 154 -1.69 3.71 3.20
C LEU A 154 -2.88 4.55 2.75
N LEU A 155 -3.59 4.14 1.69
CA LEU A 155 -4.76 4.89 1.20
C LEU A 155 -5.83 5.04 2.27
N ALA A 156 -6.17 3.95 2.95
CA ALA A 156 -7.15 3.95 4.01
C ALA A 156 -6.73 4.84 5.19
N ALA A 157 -5.44 4.85 5.54
CA ALA A 157 -4.91 5.70 6.60
C ALA A 157 -4.93 7.18 6.19
N LEU A 158 -4.49 7.52 4.97
CA LEU A 158 -4.46 8.89 4.45
C LEU A 158 -5.84 9.53 4.38
N LYS A 159 -6.87 8.78 3.97
CA LYS A 159 -8.27 9.28 3.98
C LYS A 159 -8.81 9.55 5.39
N ASN A 160 -8.21 8.97 6.41
CA ASN A 160 -8.57 9.18 7.81
C ASN A 160 -7.76 10.29 8.50
N VAL A 161 -6.70 10.81 7.86
CA VAL A 161 -5.85 11.84 8.46
C VAL A 161 -6.65 13.12 8.68
N GLN A 162 -6.64 13.58 9.93
CA GLN A 162 -7.25 14.84 10.35
C GLN A 162 -6.18 15.79 10.87
N LEU A 163 -5.88 16.84 10.10
CA LEU A 163 -4.89 17.84 10.47
C LEU A 163 -5.56 19.04 11.16
N PRO A 164 -4.98 19.58 12.24
CA PRO A 164 -5.47 20.83 12.82
C PRO A 164 -5.20 22.01 11.88
N GLU A 165 -6.07 23.00 11.91
CA GLU A 165 -5.85 24.27 11.23
C GLU A 165 -4.72 25.05 11.93
N VAL A 166 -3.77 25.53 11.14
CA VAL A 166 -2.59 26.25 11.65
C VAL A 166 -2.57 27.64 11.06
N THR A 167 -2.56 28.64 11.93
CA THR A 167 -2.43 30.04 11.58
C THR A 167 -1.09 30.56 12.09
N ILE A 168 -0.30 31.19 11.23
CA ILE A 168 0.94 31.84 11.64
C ILE A 168 0.64 33.28 12.00
N ASN A 169 0.88 33.67 13.25
CA ASN A 169 0.83 35.07 13.64
C ASN A 169 2.08 35.78 13.13
N GLU A 170 1.91 36.74 12.21
CA GLU A 170 3.04 37.47 11.60
C GLU A 170 3.87 38.27 12.63
N GLU A 171 3.27 38.67 13.75
CA GLU A 171 3.94 39.46 14.79
C GLU A 171 4.82 38.62 15.72
N THR A 172 4.42 37.39 16.05
CA THR A 172 5.19 36.50 16.95
C THR A 172 6.00 35.45 16.19
N ALA A 173 5.75 35.27 14.89
CA ALA A 173 6.23 34.15 14.08
C ALA A 173 5.91 32.76 14.69
N LEU A 174 4.98 32.69 15.64
CA LEU A 174 4.54 31.45 16.27
C LEU A 174 3.34 30.89 15.48
N ALA A 175 3.39 29.59 15.25
CA ALA A 175 2.27 28.84 14.70
C ALA A 175 1.24 28.58 15.81
N GLU A 176 0.08 29.21 15.72
CA GLU A 176 -1.06 28.91 16.57
C GLU A 176 -1.84 27.74 15.97
N VAL A 177 -1.85 26.62 16.68
CA VAL A 177 -2.53 25.39 16.25
C VAL A 177 -3.92 25.35 16.87
N ASN A 178 -4.95 25.48 16.04
CA ASN A 178 -6.33 25.35 16.47
C ASN A 178 -6.76 23.88 16.52
N LEU A 179 -6.48 23.21 17.65
CA LEU A 179 -6.82 21.80 17.86
C LEU A 179 -8.32 21.47 17.72
N LYS A 180 -9.21 22.48 17.80
CA LYS A 180 -10.66 22.31 17.68
C LYS A 180 -11.14 22.19 16.24
N LYS A 181 -10.39 22.74 15.28
CA LYS A 181 -10.75 22.68 13.87
C LYS A 181 -9.78 21.74 13.18
N LYS A 182 -10.22 20.51 12.97
CA LYS A 182 -9.49 19.54 12.17
C LYS A 182 -10.10 19.45 10.78
N SER A 183 -9.27 19.55 9.75
CA SER A 183 -9.64 19.30 8.37
C SER A 183 -9.14 17.92 7.95
N TYR A 184 -9.97 17.20 7.21
CA TYR A 184 -9.53 15.99 6.53
C TYR A 184 -8.61 16.35 5.37
N LEU A 185 -7.63 15.51 5.12
CA LEU A 185 -6.74 15.66 3.99
C LEU A 185 -7.51 15.41 2.67
N ASN A 186 -7.30 16.26 1.68
CA ASN A 186 -7.95 16.12 0.37
C ASN A 186 -7.17 15.11 -0.50
N VAL A 187 -7.60 13.86 -0.46
CA VAL A 187 -7.05 12.79 -1.31
C VAL A 187 -7.69 12.88 -2.70
N ARG A 188 -6.88 13.18 -3.73
CA ARG A 188 -7.37 13.40 -5.12
C ARG A 188 -7.43 12.13 -5.95
N ALA A 189 -6.52 11.20 -5.69
CA ALA A 189 -6.34 9.97 -6.46
C ALA A 189 -6.28 8.77 -5.51
N ASN A 190 -6.81 7.63 -5.95
CA ASN A 190 -6.86 6.40 -5.15
C ASN A 190 -6.13 5.27 -5.91
N PRO A 191 -4.79 5.28 -5.93
CA PRO A 191 -3.98 4.23 -6.55
C PRO A 191 -4.09 2.89 -5.81
N VAL A 192 -4.60 1.86 -6.48
CA VAL A 192 -4.63 0.50 -5.92
C VAL A 192 -3.58 -0.35 -6.62
N ALA A 193 -2.69 -0.97 -5.83
CA ALA A 193 -1.76 -1.97 -6.35
C ALA A 193 -2.43 -3.34 -6.46
N THR A 194 -2.04 -4.06 -7.51
CA THR A 194 -2.43 -5.43 -7.75
C THR A 194 -1.23 -6.25 -8.14
N SER A 195 -0.93 -7.27 -7.33
CA SER A 195 0.23 -8.13 -7.52
C SER A 195 -0.15 -9.46 -8.15
N PHE A 196 0.65 -9.84 -9.14
CA PHE A 196 0.55 -11.04 -9.94
C PHE A 196 1.83 -11.85 -9.77
N ALA A 197 1.71 -13.18 -9.66
CA ALA A 197 2.85 -14.08 -9.71
C ALA A 197 2.78 -14.95 -10.97
N VAL A 198 3.93 -15.13 -11.61
CA VAL A 198 4.09 -15.89 -12.84
C VAL A 198 4.68 -17.27 -12.53
N PHE A 199 4.01 -18.31 -12.99
CA PHE A 199 4.45 -19.70 -12.89
C PHE A 199 4.76 -20.26 -14.28
N ASP A 200 5.92 -20.92 -14.41
CA ASP A 200 6.36 -21.64 -15.61
C ASP A 200 6.17 -20.85 -16.92
N ASP A 201 6.45 -19.53 -16.89
CA ASP A 201 6.33 -18.56 -17.99
C ASP A 201 4.92 -18.44 -18.61
N THR A 202 3.97 -19.25 -18.16
CA THR A 202 2.70 -19.52 -18.82
C THR A 202 1.53 -19.04 -17.97
N LEU A 203 1.52 -19.43 -16.70
CA LEU A 203 0.40 -19.22 -15.80
C LEU A 203 0.59 -17.96 -14.96
N LEU A 204 -0.49 -17.18 -14.83
CA LEU A 204 -0.55 -15.98 -14.02
C LEU A 204 -1.56 -16.22 -12.90
N ILE A 205 -1.11 -16.04 -11.66
CA ILE A 205 -1.97 -16.02 -10.50
C ILE A 205 -2.04 -14.61 -9.93
N VAL A 206 -3.17 -14.30 -9.31
CA VAL A 206 -3.44 -13.02 -8.68
C VAL A 206 -3.42 -13.18 -7.16
N ASP A 207 -2.90 -12.18 -6.44
CA ASP A 207 -2.74 -12.20 -4.99
C ASP A 207 -2.02 -13.47 -4.50
N PRO A 208 -0.70 -13.57 -4.78
CA PRO A 208 0.08 -14.74 -4.38
C PRO A 208 0.19 -14.85 -2.85
N THR A 209 0.10 -16.08 -2.35
CA THR A 209 0.45 -16.39 -0.96
C THR A 209 1.96 -16.37 -0.76
N GLY A 210 2.43 -16.34 0.49
CA GLY A 210 3.88 -16.30 0.78
C GLY A 210 4.64 -17.55 0.30
N GLU A 211 3.94 -18.69 0.16
CA GLU A 211 4.50 -19.88 -0.49
C GLU A 211 4.53 -19.75 -2.00
N GLU A 212 3.45 -19.29 -2.62
CA GLU A 212 3.38 -19.13 -4.07
C GLU A 212 4.38 -18.10 -4.59
N GLU A 213 4.53 -16.98 -3.88
CA GLU A 213 5.51 -15.95 -4.21
C GLU A 213 6.93 -16.53 -4.22
N HIS A 214 7.26 -17.36 -3.23
CA HIS A 214 8.56 -18.03 -3.14
C HIS A 214 8.78 -19.06 -4.25
N LEU A 215 7.72 -19.75 -4.69
CA LEU A 215 7.78 -20.77 -5.75
C LEU A 215 7.64 -20.18 -7.16
N SER A 216 7.25 -18.91 -7.26
CA SER A 216 7.01 -18.24 -8.54
C SER A 216 8.31 -17.96 -9.30
N THR A 217 8.21 -17.92 -10.62
CA THR A 217 9.33 -17.57 -11.51
C THR A 217 9.52 -16.06 -11.66
N GLY A 218 8.55 -15.27 -11.20
CA GLY A 218 8.57 -13.82 -11.27
C GLY A 218 7.31 -13.21 -10.69
N THR A 219 7.43 -11.97 -10.23
CA THR A 219 6.33 -11.17 -9.70
C THR A 219 6.14 -9.91 -10.55
N LEU A 220 4.91 -9.43 -10.61
CA LEU A 220 4.52 -8.21 -11.31
C LEU A 220 3.48 -7.50 -10.46
N THR A 221 3.73 -6.24 -10.11
CA THR A 221 2.75 -5.39 -9.43
C THR A 221 2.38 -4.24 -10.33
N VAL A 222 1.08 -4.06 -10.54
CA VAL A 222 0.50 -3.01 -11.38
C VAL A 222 -0.33 -2.09 -10.49
N VAL A 223 -0.02 -0.80 -10.52
CA VAL A 223 -0.75 0.22 -9.76
C VAL A 223 -1.58 1.06 -10.71
N MET A 224 -2.89 1.04 -10.50
CA MET A 224 -3.86 1.76 -11.33
C MET A 224 -4.58 2.82 -10.50
N ASP A 225 -4.88 3.95 -11.11
CA ASP A 225 -5.74 5.00 -10.54
C ASP A 225 -7.22 4.78 -10.94
N GLU A 226 -8.13 5.58 -10.36
CA GLU A 226 -9.58 5.52 -10.59
C GLU A 226 -9.98 5.73 -12.06
N GLU A 227 -9.21 6.56 -12.78
CA GLU A 227 -9.41 6.79 -14.20
C GLU A 227 -8.88 5.64 -15.09
N GLY A 228 -8.35 4.57 -14.48
CA GLY A 228 -7.69 3.48 -15.21
C GLY A 228 -6.33 3.88 -15.78
N LYS A 229 -5.72 4.95 -15.26
CA LYS A 229 -4.35 5.35 -15.61
C LYS A 229 -3.35 4.48 -14.85
N LEU A 230 -2.32 4.02 -15.54
CA LEU A 230 -1.20 3.29 -14.94
C LEU A 230 -0.31 4.29 -14.19
N CYS A 231 -0.23 4.16 -12.86
CA CYS A 231 0.66 4.97 -12.04
C CYS A 231 2.09 4.41 -12.06
N CYS A 232 2.23 3.12 -11.76
CA CYS A 232 3.52 2.45 -11.81
C CYS A 232 3.35 0.95 -12.14
N LEU A 233 4.41 0.39 -12.73
CA LEU A 233 4.53 -1.03 -12.99
C LEU A 233 5.86 -1.49 -12.40
N HIS A 234 5.80 -2.43 -11.47
CA HIS A 234 6.96 -2.97 -10.80
C HIS A 234 7.15 -4.43 -11.16
N LYS A 235 8.26 -4.75 -11.81
CA LYS A 235 8.67 -6.11 -12.16
C LYS A 235 10.13 -6.29 -11.72
N PRO A 236 10.40 -6.83 -10.52
CA PRO A 236 11.75 -6.93 -9.96
C PRO A 236 12.65 -7.95 -10.69
N GLY A 237 12.09 -8.72 -11.64
CA GLY A 237 12.82 -9.70 -12.43
C GLY A 237 11.94 -10.86 -12.84
N GLY A 238 12.56 -12.00 -13.13
CA GLY A 238 11.87 -13.24 -13.47
C GLY A 238 11.52 -13.39 -14.94
N SER A 239 10.61 -14.33 -15.21
CA SER A 239 10.21 -14.75 -16.56
C SER A 239 9.73 -13.60 -17.47
N GLY A 240 9.96 -13.76 -18.78
CA GLY A 240 9.51 -12.81 -19.79
C GLY A 240 7.99 -12.84 -19.93
N LEU A 241 7.35 -11.67 -19.96
CA LEU A 241 5.90 -11.56 -20.15
C LEU A 241 5.59 -11.04 -21.55
N THR A 242 4.65 -11.68 -22.24
CA THR A 242 4.17 -11.18 -23.54
C THR A 242 3.29 -9.95 -23.33
N GLY A 243 3.28 -9.02 -24.31
CA GLY A 243 2.44 -7.82 -24.24
C GLY A 243 0.96 -8.13 -24.06
N ALA A 244 0.47 -9.21 -24.65
CA ALA A 244 -0.93 -9.67 -24.49
C ALA A 244 -1.24 -10.07 -23.04
N LYS A 245 -0.31 -10.77 -22.36
CA LYS A 245 -0.47 -11.12 -20.94
C LYS A 245 -0.43 -9.89 -20.04
N LEU A 246 0.43 -8.92 -20.36
CA LEU A 246 0.49 -7.66 -19.63
C LEU A 246 -0.84 -6.89 -19.75
N GLN A 247 -1.46 -6.86 -20.94
CA GLN A 247 -2.79 -6.29 -21.13
C GLN A 247 -3.87 -7.01 -20.32
N ASP A 248 -3.83 -8.36 -20.26
CA ASP A 248 -4.73 -9.13 -19.39
C ASP A 248 -4.53 -8.73 -17.90
N CYS A 249 -3.29 -8.66 -17.41
CA CYS A 249 -3.00 -8.20 -16.05
C CYS A 249 -3.56 -6.80 -15.78
N MET A 250 -3.38 -5.85 -16.70
CA MET A 250 -3.93 -4.50 -16.54
C MET A 250 -5.46 -4.49 -16.52
N SER A 251 -6.12 -5.30 -17.36
CA SER A 251 -7.58 -5.39 -17.36
C SER A 251 -8.12 -5.97 -16.05
N ARG A 252 -7.44 -6.97 -15.49
CA ARG A 252 -7.77 -7.55 -14.17
C ARG A 252 -7.49 -6.57 -13.04
N ALA A 253 -6.39 -5.81 -13.14
CA ALA A 253 -6.04 -4.77 -12.18
C ALA A 253 -7.13 -3.69 -12.09
N VAL A 254 -7.68 -3.27 -13.23
CA VAL A 254 -8.81 -2.31 -13.27
C VAL A 254 -10.08 -2.88 -12.63
N THR A 255 -10.38 -4.16 -12.86
CA THR A 255 -11.53 -4.81 -12.22
C THR A 255 -11.36 -4.84 -10.70
N ARG A 256 -10.17 -5.23 -10.23
CA ARG A 256 -9.87 -5.26 -8.80
C ARG A 256 -9.89 -3.88 -8.18
N HIS A 257 -9.31 -2.88 -8.85
CA HIS A 257 -9.32 -1.49 -8.40
C HIS A 257 -10.75 -1.05 -8.05
N LYS A 258 -11.71 -1.32 -8.93
CA LYS A 258 -13.12 -0.99 -8.69
C LYS A 258 -13.72 -1.69 -7.48
N GLU A 259 -13.35 -2.94 -7.20
CA GLU A 259 -13.81 -3.66 -6.01
C GLU A 259 -13.25 -3.05 -4.73
N VAL A 260 -11.93 -2.79 -4.73
CA VAL A 260 -11.22 -2.24 -3.56
C VAL A 260 -11.67 -0.82 -3.26
N SER A 261 -11.86 0.03 -4.28
CA SER A 261 -12.40 1.38 -4.10
C SER A 261 -13.81 1.36 -3.52
N LYS A 262 -14.69 0.44 -3.97
CA LYS A 262 -16.03 0.28 -3.38
C LYS A 262 -15.95 -0.10 -1.90
N LEU A 263 -15.10 -1.07 -1.55
CA LEU A 263 -14.90 -1.47 -0.16
C LEU A 263 -14.40 -0.30 0.70
N LEU A 264 -13.48 0.51 0.17
CA LEU A 264 -12.96 1.69 0.87
C LEU A 264 -14.07 2.72 1.10
N ASP A 265 -14.88 3.01 0.09
CA ASP A 265 -15.97 3.98 0.19
C ASP A 265 -17.06 3.52 1.17
N GLU A 266 -17.42 2.24 1.16
CA GLU A 266 -18.36 1.64 2.12
C GLU A 266 -17.85 1.80 3.56
N VAL A 267 -16.56 1.56 3.79
CA VAL A 267 -15.96 1.67 5.12
C VAL A 267 -15.92 3.12 5.57
N ILE A 268 -15.58 4.06 4.70
CA ILE A 268 -15.58 5.50 5.01
C ILE A 268 -16.99 6.00 5.32
N GLN A 269 -18.01 5.56 4.57
CA GLN A 269 -19.40 5.90 4.85
C GLN A 269 -19.82 5.34 6.22
N SER A 270 -19.46 4.10 6.53
CA SER A 270 -19.76 3.49 7.83
C SER A 270 -19.11 4.24 9.01
N MET A 271 -17.94 4.87 8.77
CA MET A 271 -17.26 5.67 9.79
C MET A 271 -17.89 7.04 10.00
N LYS A 272 -18.32 7.73 8.94
CA LYS A 272 -18.98 9.04 9.07
C LYS A 272 -20.31 8.96 9.82
N HIS A 273 -20.91 7.78 9.88
CA HIS A 273 -22.14 7.52 10.62
C HIS A 273 -21.92 7.13 12.09
N LYS A 274 -20.68 6.90 12.53
CA LYS A 274 -20.33 6.66 13.93
C LYS A 274 -19.88 7.95 14.61
#